data_AF-A0A4R2P9P7-F1
#
_entry.id   AF-A0A4R2P9P7-F1
#
_cell.length_a   1.000
_cell.length_b   1.000
_cell.length_c   1.000
_cell.angle_alpha   90.00
_cell.angle_beta   90.00
_cell.angle_gamma   90.00
#
_symmetry.space_group_name_H-M   'P 1'
#
loop_
_entity.id
_entity.type
_entity.pdbx_description
1 polymer ?
#
loop_
_entity_poly.entity_id
_entity_poly.type
_entity_poly.pdbx_seq_one_letter_code
_entity_poly.pdbx_strand_id
1 'polypeptide(L)'
;MTAADEPVGRIFDTLRATQYLTEHGWSDDQARAVVTLLSEFRDAELATKADLRLQTQELRTEIADLRGEVAAFKAEISGELAAFKAEVAGEISVFRSEIAGEMAAFKSETAGEMAAFKADLLGAMDAFKAEISGELAAFKAEGAGEMSVFKSEMAGEMAAFRSEMAGEMATFKADLLGAMDAFKAEIFGEMSVFKSEMVGEMAAFKSEMTGEVDALKVGLRGEIKDLELRLTVRLGAMIAVAVALITLFDKLL
;
A
#
# COMPACT_ATOMS: atom_id res chain seq x y z
N MET A 1 105.75 -17.35 41.36
CA MET A 1 107.11 -17.90 41.58
C MET A 1 107.58 -18.51 40.28
N THR A 2 108.27 -17.74 39.45
CA THR A 2 109.00 -18.22 38.27
C THR A 2 110.26 -17.38 38.20
N ALA A 3 111.38 -18.04 38.47
CA ALA A 3 112.70 -17.43 38.53
C ALA A 3 113.06 -16.86 37.15
N ALA A 4 113.45 -15.59 37.15
CA ALA A 4 114.15 -14.97 36.04
C ALA A 4 115.54 -15.62 35.94
N ASP A 5 115.74 -16.38 34.86
CA ASP A 5 117.07 -16.81 34.44
C ASP A 5 117.62 -15.68 33.56
N GLU A 6 118.47 -14.84 34.15
CA GLU A 6 119.18 -13.77 33.42
C GLU A 6 120.06 -14.38 32.32
N PRO A 7 120.09 -13.80 31.11
CA PRO A 7 121.03 -14.22 30.09
C PRO A 7 122.42 -13.72 30.48
N VAL A 8 123.21 -14.55 31.16
CA VAL A 8 124.67 -14.35 31.23
C VAL A 8 125.20 -14.51 29.82
N GLY A 9 125.29 -13.39 29.09
CA GLY A 9 125.92 -13.30 27.79
C GLY A 9 127.38 -13.74 27.92
N ARG A 10 127.66 -15.00 27.57
CA ARG A 10 129.03 -15.47 27.43
C ARG A 10 129.66 -14.73 26.26
N ILE A 11 130.48 -13.73 26.55
CA ILE A 11 131.26 -13.00 25.54
C ILE A 11 132.15 -14.03 24.83
N PHE A 12 132.03 -14.12 23.50
CA PHE A 12 132.88 -14.99 22.68
C PHE A 12 134.28 -14.39 22.63
N ASP A 13 135.16 -14.94 23.46
CA ASP A 13 136.57 -14.58 23.55
C ASP A 13 137.31 -15.14 22.33
N THR A 14 137.58 -14.27 21.36
CA THR A 14 138.24 -14.61 20.10
C THR A 14 139.65 -15.13 20.31
N LEU A 15 140.37 -14.64 21.33
CA LEU A 15 141.73 -15.08 21.65
C LEU A 15 141.71 -16.51 22.22
N ARG A 16 140.83 -16.77 23.18
CA ARG A 16 140.66 -18.10 23.78
C ARG A 16 140.14 -19.13 22.77
N ALA A 17 139.23 -18.72 21.88
CA ALA A 17 138.72 -19.58 20.81
C ALA A 17 139.81 -19.94 19.78
N THR A 18 140.68 -18.98 19.42
CA THR A 18 141.80 -19.22 18.51
C THR A 18 142.79 -20.21 19.15
N GLN A 19 143.18 -19.97 20.41
CA GLN A 19 144.09 -20.86 21.16
C GLN A 19 143.54 -22.29 21.29
N TYR A 20 142.25 -22.44 21.63
CA TYR A 20 141.61 -23.76 21.76
C TYR A 20 141.66 -24.57 20.45
N LEU A 21 141.39 -23.92 19.31
CA LEU A 21 141.46 -24.59 18.00
C LEU A 21 142.89 -25.00 17.65
N THR A 22 143.88 -24.14 17.91
CA THR A 22 145.30 -24.43 17.67
C THR A 22 145.81 -25.60 18.53
N GLU A 23 145.41 -25.66 19.81
CA GLU A 23 145.74 -26.77 20.72
C GLU A 23 145.12 -28.11 20.27
N HIS A 24 144.03 -28.08 19.52
CA HIS A 24 143.34 -29.28 19.00
C HIS A 24 143.71 -29.58 17.53
N GLY A 25 144.87 -29.10 17.06
CA GLY A 25 145.49 -29.53 15.81
C GLY A 25 145.18 -28.68 14.58
N TRP A 26 144.53 -27.52 14.75
CA TRP A 26 144.36 -26.54 13.66
C TRP A 26 145.60 -25.64 13.55
N SER A 27 145.97 -25.19 12.33
CA SER A 27 147.04 -24.20 12.19
C SER A 27 146.60 -22.81 12.66
N ASP A 28 147.53 -21.92 13.03
CA ASP A 28 147.20 -20.55 13.50
C ASP A 28 146.37 -19.78 12.46
N ASP A 29 146.70 -19.93 11.16
CA ASP A 29 145.95 -19.31 10.07
C ASP A 29 144.52 -19.89 9.92
N GLN A 30 144.35 -21.20 10.08
CA GLN A 30 143.05 -21.85 10.03
C GLN A 30 142.17 -21.46 11.24
N ALA A 31 142.76 -21.40 12.44
CA ALA A 31 142.08 -20.99 13.65
C ALA A 31 141.61 -19.52 13.55
N ARG A 32 142.48 -18.61 13.09
CA ARG A 32 142.13 -17.19 12.89
C ARG A 32 141.06 -16.98 11.83
N ALA A 33 141.13 -17.67 10.69
CA ALA A 33 140.12 -17.55 9.63
C ALA A 33 138.72 -17.95 10.12
N VAL A 34 138.60 -19.07 10.85
CA VAL A 34 137.31 -19.52 11.39
C VAL A 34 136.81 -18.63 12.52
N VAL A 35 137.69 -18.18 13.42
CA VAL A 35 137.31 -17.23 14.48
C VAL A 35 136.87 -15.88 13.90
N THR A 36 137.49 -15.44 12.80
CA THR A 36 137.12 -14.18 12.12
C THR A 36 135.75 -14.29 11.44
N LEU A 37 135.50 -15.36 10.69
CA LEU A 37 134.17 -15.63 10.10
C LEU A 37 133.09 -15.78 11.18
N LEU A 38 133.40 -16.42 12.31
CA LEU A 38 132.49 -16.52 13.45
C LEU A 38 132.22 -15.16 14.09
N SER A 39 133.22 -14.27 14.16
CA SER A 39 133.01 -12.91 14.65
C SER A 39 132.20 -12.05 13.69
N GLU A 40 132.45 -12.13 12.38
CA GLU A 40 131.68 -11.42 11.36
C GLU A 40 130.22 -11.91 11.31
N PHE A 41 129.99 -13.23 11.44
CA PHE A 41 128.64 -13.79 11.51
C PHE A 41 127.89 -13.41 12.78
N ARG A 42 128.60 -13.24 13.90
CA ARG A 42 128.03 -12.77 15.17
C ARG A 42 127.69 -11.28 15.12
N ASP A 43 128.51 -10.48 14.45
CA ASP A 43 128.35 -9.03 14.36
C ASP A 43 127.37 -8.63 13.24
N ALA A 44 126.94 -9.58 12.39
CA ALA A 44 125.78 -9.40 11.51
C ALA A 44 124.50 -9.21 12.35
N GLU A 45 123.65 -8.25 11.98
CA GLU A 45 122.35 -7.95 12.63
C GLU A 45 121.30 -9.07 12.37
N LEU A 46 121.65 -10.31 12.68
CA LEU A 46 120.76 -11.45 12.63
C LEU A 46 119.91 -11.46 13.89
N ALA A 47 118.60 -11.62 13.71
CA ALA A 47 117.68 -11.82 14.82
C ALA A 47 118.18 -12.98 15.69
N THR A 48 118.40 -12.70 16.98
CA THR A 48 118.84 -13.73 17.90
C THR A 48 117.68 -14.67 18.23
N LYS A 49 118.01 -15.83 18.80
CA LYS A 49 117.00 -16.74 19.34
C LYS A 49 116.18 -16.12 20.48
N ALA A 50 116.65 -15.04 21.11
CA ALA A 50 115.88 -14.31 22.11
C ALA A 50 114.83 -13.41 21.44
N ASP A 51 115.22 -12.66 20.41
CA ASP A 51 114.33 -11.75 19.67
C ASP A 51 113.16 -12.50 19.02
N LEU A 52 113.44 -13.63 18.36
CA LEU A 52 112.40 -14.47 17.77
C LEU A 52 111.43 -15.03 18.82
N ARG A 53 111.90 -15.31 20.05
CA ARG A 53 111.03 -15.77 21.14
C ARG A 53 110.13 -14.66 21.65
N LEU A 54 110.66 -13.43 21.77
CA LEU A 54 109.87 -12.26 22.16
C LEU A 54 108.78 -11.98 21.13
N GLN A 55 109.14 -11.92 19.84
CA GLN A 55 108.17 -11.72 18.76
C GLN A 55 107.12 -12.85 18.70
N THR A 56 107.53 -14.10 18.94
CA THR A 56 106.59 -15.23 19.03
C THR A 56 105.64 -15.09 20.22
N GLN A 57 106.11 -14.58 21.36
CA GLN A 57 105.25 -14.32 22.53
C GLN A 57 104.29 -13.16 22.28
N GLU A 58 104.76 -12.07 21.69
CA GLU A 58 103.95 -10.91 21.32
C GLU A 58 102.83 -11.29 20.34
N LEU A 59 103.17 -11.97 19.24
CA LEU A 59 102.17 -12.48 18.28
C LEU A 59 101.17 -13.45 18.94
N ARG A 60 101.60 -14.25 19.91
CA ARG A 60 100.68 -15.13 20.66
C ARG A 60 99.71 -14.33 21.51
N THR A 61 100.18 -13.26 22.14
CA THR A 61 99.34 -12.35 22.92
C THR A 61 98.34 -11.64 21.99
N GLU A 62 98.78 -11.04 20.89
CA GLU A 62 97.88 -10.41 19.91
C GLU A 62 96.83 -11.39 19.35
N ILE A 63 97.24 -12.63 19.02
CA ILE A 63 96.29 -13.66 18.57
C ILE A 63 95.28 -14.01 19.68
N ALA A 64 95.71 -14.03 20.95
CA ALA A 64 94.81 -14.29 22.07
C ALA A 64 93.82 -13.13 22.26
N ASP A 65 94.29 -11.89 22.17
CA ASP A 65 93.48 -10.68 22.29
C ASP A 65 92.46 -10.59 21.15
N LEU A 66 92.88 -10.77 19.90
CA LEU A 66 91.98 -10.81 18.73
C LEU A 66 90.93 -11.91 18.85
N ARG A 67 91.29 -13.08 19.39
CA ARG A 67 90.30 -14.14 19.66
C ARG A 67 89.30 -13.72 20.73
N GLY A 68 89.75 -12.99 21.75
CA GLY A 68 88.91 -12.40 22.77
C GLY A 68 87.93 -11.38 22.19
N GLU A 69 88.42 -10.46 21.37
CA GLU A 69 87.61 -9.45 20.67
C GLU A 69 86.58 -10.09 19.74
N VAL A 70 86.99 -11.08 18.92
CA VAL A 70 86.07 -11.81 18.05
C VAL A 70 85.01 -12.56 18.86
N ALA A 71 85.37 -13.15 20.01
CA ALA A 71 84.42 -13.80 20.89
C ALA A 71 83.42 -12.80 21.51
N ALA A 72 83.90 -11.63 21.94
CA ALA A 72 83.07 -10.56 22.48
C ALA A 72 82.11 -10.02 21.43
N PHE A 73 82.60 -9.70 20.22
CA PHE A 73 81.79 -9.22 19.11
C PHE A 73 80.72 -10.25 18.69
N LYS A 74 81.08 -11.54 18.65
CA LYS A 74 80.11 -12.61 18.38
C LYS A 74 79.02 -12.70 19.46
N ALA A 75 79.38 -12.48 20.73
CA ALA A 75 78.43 -12.47 21.84
C ALA A 75 77.49 -11.26 21.75
N GLU A 76 78.02 -10.08 21.42
CA GLU A 76 77.25 -8.85 21.20
C GLU A 76 76.21 -9.01 20.09
N ILE A 77 76.64 -9.43 18.88
CA ILE A 77 75.71 -9.71 17.77
C ILE A 77 74.64 -10.73 18.16
N SER A 78 75.02 -11.77 18.90
CA SER A 78 74.05 -12.79 19.35
C SER A 78 73.03 -12.20 20.32
N GLY A 79 73.46 -11.29 21.20
CA GLY A 79 72.59 -10.56 22.11
C GLY A 79 71.64 -9.61 21.38
N GLU A 80 72.15 -8.81 20.46
CA GLU A 80 71.35 -7.90 19.62
C GLU A 80 70.31 -8.65 18.80
N LEU A 81 70.70 -9.77 18.17
CA LEU A 81 69.78 -10.61 17.42
C LEU A 81 68.68 -11.21 18.30
N ALA A 82 69.00 -11.57 19.54
CA ALA A 82 68.01 -12.08 20.49
C ALA A 82 67.04 -10.97 20.92
N ALA A 83 67.55 -9.76 21.20
CA ALA A 83 66.73 -8.59 21.54
C ALA A 83 65.78 -8.22 20.39
N PHE A 84 66.30 -8.12 19.17
CA PHE A 84 65.50 -7.83 17.98
C PHE A 84 64.39 -8.87 17.76
N LYS A 85 64.70 -10.17 17.92
CA LYS A 85 63.66 -11.22 17.83
C LYS A 85 62.58 -11.08 18.90
N ALA A 86 62.95 -10.69 20.11
CA ALA A 86 61.99 -10.48 21.19
C ALA A 86 61.08 -9.26 20.93
N GLU A 87 61.66 -8.17 20.43
CA GLU A 87 60.92 -6.96 20.02
C GLU A 87 59.90 -7.27 18.93
N VAL A 88 60.33 -7.90 17.83
CA VAL A 88 59.44 -8.30 16.73
C VAL A 88 58.32 -9.24 17.22
N ALA A 89 58.63 -10.19 18.11
CA ALA A 89 57.61 -11.06 18.69
C ALA A 89 56.59 -10.28 19.55
N GLY A 90 57.05 -9.28 20.28
CA GLY A 90 56.22 -8.36 21.05
C GLY A 90 55.28 -7.55 20.16
N GLU A 91 55.81 -6.92 19.11
CA GLU A 91 55.03 -6.15 18.13
C GLU A 91 53.97 -7.01 17.44
N ILE A 92 54.34 -8.23 17.02
CA ILE A 92 53.39 -9.19 16.44
C ILE A 92 52.27 -9.53 17.43
N SER A 93 52.58 -9.68 18.71
CA SER A 93 51.58 -9.96 19.75
C SER A 93 50.61 -8.79 19.95
N VAL A 94 51.13 -7.55 19.99
CA VAL A 94 50.31 -6.34 20.10
C VAL A 94 49.39 -6.21 18.88
N PHE A 95 49.95 -6.33 17.68
CA PHE A 95 49.21 -6.24 16.43
C PHE A 95 48.07 -7.27 16.35
N ARG A 96 48.31 -8.52 16.78
CA ARG A 96 47.24 -9.54 16.86
C ARG A 96 46.14 -9.16 17.84
N SER A 97 46.49 -8.56 18.97
CA SER A 97 45.52 -8.11 19.97
C SER A 97 44.67 -6.96 19.44
N GLU A 98 45.28 -6.02 18.72
CA GLU A 98 44.57 -4.89 18.09
C GLU A 98 43.57 -5.40 17.05
N ILE A 99 43.99 -6.27 16.14
CA ILE A 99 43.09 -6.90 15.15
C ILE A 99 41.92 -7.63 15.83
N ALA A 100 42.18 -8.38 16.90
CA ALA A 100 41.13 -9.08 17.62
C ALA A 100 40.12 -8.10 18.26
N GLY A 101 40.61 -6.97 18.78
CA GLY A 101 39.78 -5.89 19.30
C GLY A 101 38.91 -5.24 18.23
N GLU A 102 39.51 -4.87 17.09
CA GLU A 102 38.79 -4.29 15.96
C GLU A 102 37.72 -5.23 15.40
N MET A 103 38.03 -6.52 15.25
CA MET A 103 37.06 -7.53 14.84
C MET A 103 35.88 -7.65 15.82
N ALA A 104 36.15 -7.58 17.13
CA ALA A 104 35.10 -7.62 18.15
C ALA A 104 34.22 -6.37 18.09
N ALA A 105 34.82 -5.19 17.93
CA ALA A 105 34.11 -3.92 17.77
C ALA A 105 33.21 -3.94 16.53
N PHE A 106 33.76 -4.34 15.37
CA PHE A 106 33.01 -4.45 14.12
C PHE A 106 31.81 -5.41 14.25
N LYS A 107 32.01 -6.58 14.88
CA LYS A 107 30.91 -7.53 15.11
C LYS A 107 29.82 -6.94 16.02
N SER A 108 30.21 -6.19 17.05
CA SER A 108 29.28 -5.54 17.96
C SER A 108 28.47 -4.45 17.24
N GLU A 109 29.13 -3.62 16.43
CA GLU A 109 28.50 -2.58 15.62
C GLU A 109 27.49 -3.18 14.63
N THR A 110 27.91 -4.19 13.85
CA THR A 110 27.02 -4.89 12.92
C THR A 110 25.81 -5.51 13.63
N ALA A 111 25.99 -6.08 14.83
CA ALA A 111 24.88 -6.63 15.60
C ALA A 111 23.91 -5.53 16.07
N GLY A 112 24.43 -4.37 16.46
CA GLY A 112 23.63 -3.19 16.83
C GLY A 112 22.82 -2.66 15.65
N GLU A 113 23.46 -2.49 14.49
CA GLU A 113 22.79 -2.05 13.26
C GLU A 113 21.68 -3.03 12.84
N MET A 114 21.94 -4.34 12.91
CA MET A 114 20.93 -5.35 12.59
C MET A 114 19.74 -5.32 13.55
N ALA A 115 19.98 -5.05 14.85
CA ALA A 115 18.93 -4.89 15.83
C ALA A 115 18.08 -3.64 15.58
N ALA A 116 18.72 -2.51 15.25
CA ALA A 116 18.04 -1.27 14.89
C ALA A 116 17.18 -1.45 13.63
N PHE A 117 17.75 -2.04 12.57
CA PHE A 117 17.02 -2.34 11.33
C PHE A 117 15.78 -3.22 11.59
N LYS A 118 15.90 -4.24 12.45
CA LYS A 118 14.76 -5.09 12.83
C LYS A 118 13.68 -4.32 13.59
N ALA A 119 14.07 -3.40 14.47
CA ALA A 119 13.14 -2.57 15.22
C ALA A 119 12.38 -1.62 14.27
N ASP A 120 13.09 -0.97 13.34
CA ASP A 120 12.50 -0.09 12.33
C ASP A 120 11.50 -0.84 11.44
N LEU A 121 11.86 -2.06 11.01
CA LEU A 121 10.97 -2.91 10.21
C LEU A 121 9.67 -3.25 10.96
N LEU A 122 9.78 -3.60 12.25
CA LEU A 122 8.60 -3.87 13.08
C LEU A 122 7.73 -2.63 13.25
N GLY A 123 8.35 -1.47 13.51
CA GLY A 123 7.64 -0.19 13.60
C GLY A 123 6.90 0.16 12.31
N ALA A 124 7.54 -0.04 11.15
CA ALA A 124 6.93 0.17 9.85
C ALA A 124 5.73 -0.77 9.61
N MET A 125 5.85 -2.05 10.00
CA MET A 125 4.75 -3.01 9.89
C MET A 125 3.55 -2.64 10.77
N ASP A 126 3.79 -2.14 11.98
CA ASP A 126 2.72 -1.73 12.88
C ASP A 126 2.02 -0.45 12.39
N ALA A 127 2.79 0.51 11.85
CA ALA A 127 2.24 1.70 11.20
C ALA A 127 1.34 1.33 10.00
N PHE A 128 1.80 0.43 9.14
CA PHE A 128 1.03 -0.05 7.98
C PHE A 128 -0.26 -0.76 8.38
N LYS A 129 -0.24 -1.59 9.44
CA LYS A 129 -1.47 -2.22 9.96
C LYS A 129 -2.47 -1.19 10.50
N ALA A 130 -1.98 -0.15 11.16
CA ALA A 130 -2.82 0.91 11.70
C ALA A 130 -3.49 1.70 10.55
N GLU A 131 -2.74 2.01 9.50
CA GLU A 131 -3.24 2.67 8.28
C GLU A 131 -4.36 1.86 7.61
N ILE A 132 -4.13 0.58 7.31
CA ILE A 132 -5.15 -0.31 6.73
C ILE A 132 -6.40 -0.40 7.61
N SER A 133 -6.22 -0.46 8.94
CA SER A 133 -7.34 -0.53 9.86
C SER A 133 -8.17 0.77 9.85
N GLY A 134 -7.50 1.91 9.74
CA GLY A 134 -8.14 3.22 9.58
C GLY A 134 -8.92 3.33 8.27
N GLU A 135 -8.31 2.94 7.15
CA GLU A 135 -8.96 2.94 5.84
C GLU A 135 -10.20 2.03 5.80
N LEU A 136 -10.10 0.82 6.36
CA LEU A 136 -11.24 -0.10 6.43
C LEU A 136 -12.38 0.45 7.30
N ALA A 137 -12.07 1.16 8.38
CA ALA A 137 -13.08 1.82 9.21
C ALA A 137 -13.77 2.97 8.45
N ALA A 138 -13.00 3.77 7.73
CA ALA A 138 -13.53 4.85 6.89
C ALA A 138 -14.46 4.31 5.79
N PHE A 139 -14.03 3.28 5.06
CA PHE A 139 -14.83 2.63 4.03
C PHE A 139 -16.16 2.08 4.56
N LYS A 140 -16.15 1.45 5.74
CA LYS A 140 -17.38 0.97 6.38
C LYS A 140 -18.32 2.11 6.78
N ALA A 141 -17.77 3.21 7.28
CA ALA A 141 -18.56 4.39 7.64
C ALA A 141 -19.21 5.04 6.41
N GLU A 142 -18.46 5.16 5.32
CA GLU A 142 -18.95 5.66 4.04
C GLU A 142 -20.10 4.79 3.51
N GLY A 143 -19.91 3.46 3.42
CA GLY A 143 -20.97 2.56 2.95
C GLY A 143 -22.22 2.54 3.86
N ALA A 144 -22.05 2.73 5.17
CA ALA A 144 -23.19 2.90 6.08
C ALA A 144 -23.94 4.22 5.83
N GLY A 145 -23.20 5.30 5.54
CA GLY A 145 -23.75 6.60 5.16
C GLY A 145 -24.56 6.53 3.87
N GLU A 146 -23.99 5.97 2.81
CA GLU A 146 -24.65 5.78 1.52
C GLU A 146 -25.94 4.96 1.66
N MET A 147 -25.90 3.85 2.41
CA MET A 147 -27.07 3.01 2.67
C MET A 147 -28.17 3.76 3.45
N SER A 148 -27.79 4.70 4.31
CA SER A 148 -28.75 5.55 5.02
C SER A 148 -29.42 6.55 4.08
N VAL A 149 -28.65 7.17 3.18
CA VAL A 149 -29.18 8.08 2.15
C VAL A 149 -30.16 7.34 1.25
N PHE A 150 -29.76 6.18 0.72
CA PHE A 150 -30.61 5.34 -0.13
C PHE A 150 -31.94 4.97 0.53
N LYS A 151 -31.93 4.57 1.81
CA LYS A 151 -33.17 4.29 2.55
C LYS A 151 -34.07 5.52 2.70
N SER A 152 -33.48 6.69 2.92
CA SER A 152 -34.23 7.94 3.03
C SER A 152 -34.89 8.32 1.70
N GLU A 153 -34.16 8.20 0.59
CA GLU A 153 -34.68 8.46 -0.75
C GLU A 153 -35.84 7.52 -1.09
N MET A 154 -35.66 6.21 -0.88
CA MET A 154 -36.71 5.22 -1.13
C MET A 154 -37.96 5.46 -0.26
N ALA A 155 -37.79 5.87 1.00
CA ALA A 155 -38.90 6.23 1.87
C ALA A 155 -39.66 7.48 1.34
N GLY A 156 -38.93 8.46 0.83
CA GLY A 156 -39.47 9.66 0.19
C GLY A 156 -40.27 9.33 -1.07
N GLU A 157 -39.71 8.52 -1.96
CA GLU A 157 -40.39 8.06 -3.19
C GLU A 157 -41.67 7.29 -2.88
N MET A 158 -41.63 6.37 -1.90
CA MET A 158 -42.83 5.63 -1.49
C MET A 158 -43.90 6.53 -0.85
N ALA A 159 -43.51 7.61 -0.17
CA ALA A 159 -44.44 8.60 0.35
C ALA A 159 -45.09 9.40 -0.79
N ALA A 160 -44.30 9.83 -1.78
CA ALA A 160 -44.79 10.53 -2.96
C ALA A 160 -45.78 9.66 -3.76
N PHE A 161 -45.42 8.40 -4.04
CA PHE A 161 -46.30 7.46 -4.74
C PHE A 161 -47.64 7.24 -4.02
N ARG A 162 -47.62 7.10 -2.69
CA ARG A 162 -48.86 6.98 -1.90
C ARG A 162 -49.73 8.24 -1.99
N SER A 163 -49.11 9.42 -2.01
CA SER A 163 -49.84 10.69 -2.14
C SER A 163 -50.47 10.82 -3.52
N GLU A 164 -49.76 10.42 -4.57
CA GLU A 164 -50.26 10.41 -5.95
C GLU A 164 -51.47 9.48 -6.08
N MET A 165 -51.35 8.23 -5.65
CA MET A 165 -52.46 7.26 -5.64
C MET A 165 -53.68 7.73 -4.84
N ALA A 166 -53.46 8.40 -3.70
CA ALA A 166 -54.55 8.96 -2.92
C ALA A 166 -55.27 10.10 -3.67
N GLY A 167 -54.51 10.93 -4.39
CA GLY A 167 -55.04 11.96 -5.27
C GLY A 167 -55.86 11.39 -6.41
N GLU A 168 -55.32 10.42 -7.14
CA GLU A 168 -56.03 9.73 -8.23
C GLU A 168 -57.32 9.04 -7.76
N MET A 169 -57.31 8.43 -6.58
CA MET A 169 -58.50 7.80 -6.03
C MET A 169 -59.57 8.84 -5.63
N ALA A 170 -59.14 10.00 -5.15
CA ALA A 170 -60.05 11.10 -4.83
C ALA A 170 -60.70 11.67 -6.10
N THR A 171 -59.93 11.85 -7.18
CA THR A 171 -60.47 12.31 -8.48
C THR A 171 -61.43 11.27 -9.05
N PHE A 172 -61.07 9.99 -9.07
CA PHE A 172 -61.96 8.92 -9.53
C PHE A 172 -63.29 8.89 -8.77
N LYS A 173 -63.25 9.06 -7.44
CA LYS A 173 -64.47 9.11 -6.62
C LYS A 173 -65.33 10.34 -6.93
N ALA A 174 -64.71 11.49 -7.15
CA ALA A 174 -65.42 12.71 -7.53
C ALA A 174 -66.11 12.57 -8.89
N ASP A 175 -65.41 12.02 -9.87
CA ASP A 175 -65.95 11.76 -11.22
C ASP A 175 -67.13 10.79 -11.16
N LEU A 176 -67.03 9.71 -10.37
CA LEU A 176 -68.13 8.75 -10.19
C LEU A 176 -69.37 9.41 -9.57
N LEU A 177 -69.19 10.25 -8.54
CA LEU A 177 -70.30 11.00 -7.93
C LEU A 177 -70.94 11.96 -8.93
N GLY A 178 -70.13 12.70 -9.68
CA GLY A 178 -70.60 13.61 -10.73
C GLY A 178 -71.41 12.87 -11.81
N ALA A 179 -70.94 11.70 -12.25
CA ALA A 179 -71.65 10.86 -13.21
C ALA A 179 -73.01 10.37 -12.66
N MET A 180 -73.06 9.99 -11.37
CA MET A 180 -74.32 9.57 -10.73
C MET A 180 -75.33 10.72 -10.62
N ASP A 181 -74.87 11.94 -10.31
CA ASP A 181 -75.73 13.11 -10.21
C ASP A 181 -76.27 13.51 -11.60
N ALA A 182 -75.42 13.46 -12.63
CA ALA A 182 -75.84 13.66 -14.02
C ALA A 182 -76.91 12.64 -14.45
N PHE A 183 -76.69 11.36 -14.17
CA PHE A 183 -77.65 10.29 -14.49
C PHE A 183 -79.01 10.48 -13.78
N LYS A 184 -79.00 10.88 -12.50
CA LYS A 184 -80.25 11.20 -11.78
C LYS A 184 -80.98 12.37 -12.43
N ALA A 185 -80.26 13.43 -12.78
CA ALA A 185 -80.84 14.61 -13.41
C ALA A 185 -81.50 14.26 -14.76
N GLU A 186 -80.85 13.41 -15.55
CA GLU A 186 -81.38 12.87 -16.81
C GLU A 186 -82.71 12.12 -16.59
N ILE A 187 -82.75 11.15 -15.67
CA ILE A 187 -83.99 10.41 -15.34
C ILE A 187 -85.12 11.35 -14.89
N PHE A 188 -84.85 12.32 -14.02
CA PHE A 188 -85.87 13.26 -13.57
C PHE A 188 -86.36 14.16 -14.71
N GLY A 189 -85.46 14.57 -15.60
CA GLY A 189 -85.79 15.30 -16.83
C GLY A 189 -86.73 14.51 -17.73
N GLU A 190 -86.34 13.28 -18.08
CA GLU A 190 -87.15 12.38 -18.91
C GLU A 190 -88.53 12.10 -18.29
N MET A 191 -88.60 11.84 -16.98
CA MET A 191 -89.86 11.62 -16.27
C MET A 191 -90.76 12.86 -16.31
N SER A 192 -90.18 14.05 -16.21
CA SER A 192 -90.92 15.31 -16.32
C SER A 192 -91.50 15.50 -17.73
N VAL A 193 -90.72 15.18 -18.77
CA VAL A 193 -91.18 15.21 -20.17
C VAL A 193 -92.32 14.22 -20.37
N PHE A 194 -92.13 12.95 -19.98
CA PHE A 194 -93.16 11.91 -20.08
C PHE A 194 -94.46 12.31 -19.38
N LYS A 195 -94.36 12.88 -18.17
CA LYS A 195 -95.54 13.37 -17.45
C LYS A 195 -96.25 14.50 -18.20
N SER A 196 -95.49 15.42 -18.79
CA SER A 196 -96.06 16.52 -19.59
C SER A 196 -96.76 16.00 -20.84
N GLU A 197 -96.17 15.04 -21.54
CA GLU A 197 -96.76 14.38 -22.72
C GLU A 197 -98.08 13.70 -22.34
N MET A 198 -98.09 12.89 -21.27
CA MET A 198 -99.31 12.20 -20.82
C MET A 198 -100.44 13.18 -20.43
N VAL A 199 -100.11 14.31 -19.80
CA VAL A 199 -101.09 15.38 -19.50
C VAL A 199 -101.62 15.99 -20.80
N GLY A 200 -100.75 16.23 -21.77
CA GLY A 200 -101.12 16.75 -23.09
C GLY A 200 -102.05 15.80 -23.85
N GLU A 201 -101.70 14.51 -23.92
CA GLU A 201 -102.52 13.47 -24.55
C GLU A 201 -103.89 13.33 -23.87
N MET A 202 -103.94 13.33 -22.54
CA MET A 202 -105.21 13.26 -21.80
C MET A 202 -106.10 14.49 -22.08
N ALA A 203 -105.50 15.69 -22.19
CA ALA A 203 -106.23 16.90 -22.55
C ALA A 203 -106.75 16.85 -23.99
N ALA A 204 -105.95 16.36 -24.93
CA ALA A 204 -106.34 16.15 -26.33
C ALA A 204 -107.51 15.15 -26.43
N PHE A 205 -107.39 13.98 -25.79
CA PHE A 205 -108.44 12.97 -25.74
C PHE A 205 -109.74 13.51 -25.16
N LYS A 206 -109.66 14.29 -24.07
CA LYS A 206 -110.85 14.91 -23.45
C LYS A 206 -111.51 15.92 -24.39
N SER A 207 -110.71 16.71 -25.10
CA SER A 207 -111.21 17.67 -26.09
C SER A 207 -111.91 16.95 -27.25
N GLU A 208 -111.31 15.89 -27.77
CA GLU A 208 -111.88 15.04 -28.83
C GLU A 208 -113.22 14.46 -28.40
N MET A 209 -113.29 13.80 -27.24
CA MET A 209 -114.53 13.24 -26.70
C MET A 209 -115.62 14.31 -26.53
N THR A 210 -115.26 15.51 -26.07
CA THR A 210 -116.22 16.62 -25.93
C THR A 210 -116.74 17.06 -27.30
N GLY A 211 -115.85 17.18 -28.29
CA GLY A 211 -116.19 17.50 -29.67
C GLY A 211 -117.11 16.46 -30.31
N GLU A 212 -116.82 15.17 -30.12
CA GLU A 212 -117.68 14.07 -30.59
C GLU A 212 -119.07 14.12 -29.95
N VAL A 213 -119.15 14.34 -28.63
CA VAL A 213 -120.43 14.46 -27.91
C VAL A 213 -121.24 15.66 -28.42
N ASP A 214 -120.58 16.80 -28.67
CA ASP A 214 -121.25 17.98 -29.19
C ASP A 214 -121.72 17.78 -30.64
N ALA A 215 -120.91 17.15 -31.49
CA ALA A 215 -121.31 16.75 -32.84
C ALA A 215 -122.53 15.82 -32.82
N LEU A 216 -122.55 14.83 -31.91
CA LEU A 216 -123.66 13.90 -31.74
C LEU A 216 -124.94 14.60 -31.27
N LYS A 217 -124.86 15.56 -30.33
CA LYS A 217 -125.99 16.39 -29.92
C LYS A 217 -126.55 17.23 -31.08
N VAL A 218 -125.68 17.84 -31.87
CA VAL A 218 -126.09 18.64 -33.05
C VAL A 218 -126.77 17.74 -34.08
N GLY A 219 -126.20 16.57 -34.35
CA GLY A 219 -126.78 15.55 -35.23
C GLY A 219 -128.19 15.14 -34.79
N LEU A 220 -128.35 14.70 -33.54
CA LEU A 220 -129.65 14.35 -32.95
C LEU A 220 -130.66 15.49 -33.03
N ARG A 221 -130.24 16.73 -32.73
CA ARG A 221 -131.12 17.90 -32.83
C ARG A 221 -131.54 18.17 -34.28
N GLY A 222 -130.65 17.93 -35.24
CA GLY A 222 -130.94 17.99 -36.67
C GLY A 222 -131.97 16.93 -37.09
N GLU A 223 -131.77 15.68 -36.69
CA GLU A 223 -132.70 14.58 -36.95
C GLU A 223 -134.08 14.82 -36.34
N ILE A 224 -134.15 15.32 -35.10
CA ILE A 224 -135.41 15.70 -34.45
C ILE A 224 -136.12 16.79 -35.26
N LYS A 225 -135.41 17.84 -35.69
CA LYS A 225 -135.99 18.89 -36.52
C LYS A 225 -136.50 18.36 -37.85
N ASP A 226 -135.75 17.48 -38.52
CA ASP A 226 -136.20 16.84 -39.77
C ASP A 226 -137.47 16.00 -39.52
N LEU A 227 -137.53 15.28 -38.40
CA LEU A 227 -138.69 14.51 -37.99
C LEU A 227 -139.92 15.40 -37.73
N GLU A 228 -139.75 16.51 -37.01
CA GLU A 228 -140.79 17.52 -36.76
C GLU A 228 -141.30 18.12 -38.07
N LEU A 229 -140.41 18.45 -39.00
CA LEU A 229 -140.74 18.98 -40.32
C LEU A 229 -141.55 17.95 -41.12
N ARG A 230 -141.11 16.68 -41.15
CA ARG A 230 -141.83 15.58 -41.80
C ARG A 230 -143.21 15.36 -41.18
N LEU A 231 -143.33 15.41 -39.85
CA LEU A 231 -144.62 15.30 -39.15
C LEU A 231 -145.53 16.47 -39.51
N THR A 232 -145.01 17.69 -39.52
CA THR A 232 -145.76 18.90 -39.88
C THR A 232 -146.25 18.82 -41.33
N VAL A 233 -145.39 18.40 -42.27
CA VAL A 233 -145.77 18.19 -43.67
C VAL A 233 -146.82 17.09 -43.80
N ARG A 234 -146.67 15.95 -43.11
CA ARG A 234 -147.66 14.87 -43.13
C ARG A 234 -149.00 15.29 -42.52
N LEU A 235 -149.00 15.99 -41.39
CA LEU A 235 -150.20 16.51 -40.74
C LEU A 235 -150.87 17.58 -41.62
N GLY A 236 -150.09 18.50 -42.20
CA GLY A 236 -150.59 19.48 -43.16
C GLY A 236 -151.22 18.81 -44.38
N ALA A 237 -150.59 17.77 -44.93
CA ALA A 237 -151.16 16.96 -46.00
C ALA A 237 -152.45 16.23 -45.57
N MET A 238 -152.50 15.64 -44.37
CA MET A 238 -153.72 15.02 -43.83
C MET A 238 -154.85 16.03 -43.64
N ILE A 239 -154.55 17.22 -43.12
CA ILE A 239 -155.54 18.30 -42.96
C ILE A 239 -156.04 18.74 -44.33
N ALA A 240 -155.16 18.93 -45.32
CA ALA A 240 -155.57 19.26 -46.69
C ALA A 240 -156.49 18.19 -47.29
N VAL A 241 -156.19 16.89 -47.06
CA VAL A 241 -157.06 15.77 -47.46
C VAL A 241 -158.39 15.81 -46.70
N ALA A 242 -158.39 16.02 -45.38
CA ALA A 242 -159.60 16.09 -44.57
C ALA A 242 -160.50 17.26 -44.99
N VAL A 243 -159.92 18.45 -45.25
CA VAL A 243 -160.64 19.61 -45.78
C VAL A 243 -161.18 19.32 -47.18
N ALA A 244 -160.39 18.70 -48.06
CA ALA A 244 -160.86 18.29 -49.38
C ALA A 244 -162.06 17.33 -49.28
N LEU A 245 -162.01 16.34 -48.37
CA LEU A 245 -163.12 15.43 -48.09
C LEU A 245 -164.36 16.18 -47.56
N ILE A 246 -164.19 17.12 -46.62
CA ILE A 246 -165.30 17.96 -46.11
C ILE A 246 -165.93 18.79 -47.23
N THR A 247 -165.12 19.44 -48.08
CA THR A 247 -165.66 20.23 -49.21
C THR A 247 -166.33 19.37 -50.28
N LEU A 248 -165.91 18.12 -50.45
CA LEU A 248 -166.58 17.16 -51.32
C LEU A 248 -167.93 16.73 -50.71
N PHE A 249 -167.97 16.58 -49.39
CA PHE A 249 -169.18 16.28 -48.63
C PHE A 249 -170.20 17.43 -48.71
N ASP A 250 -169.75 18.68 -48.57
CA ASP A 250 -170.58 19.88 -48.73
C ASP A 250 -171.16 20.04 -50.15
N LYS A 251 -170.50 19.49 -51.19
CA LYS A 251 -171.01 19.49 -52.58
C LYS A 251 -171.98 18.33 -52.88
N LEU A 252 -172.14 17.39 -51.97
CA LEU A 252 -173.00 16.21 -52.10
C LEU A 252 -174.34 16.35 -51.32
N LEU A 253 -174.51 17.45 -50.59
CA LEU A 253 -175.76 17.92 -49.97
C LEU A 253 -176.41 19.02 -50.81
#